data_AF-A0A3D4HDM1-F1
#
_entry.id   AF-A0A3D4HDM1-F1
#
_cell.length_a   1.000
_cell.length_b   1.000
_cell.length_c   1.000
_cell.angle_alpha   90.00
_cell.angle_beta   90.00
_cell.angle_gamma   90.00
#
_symmetry.space_group_name_H-M   'P 1'
#
loop_
_entity.id
_entity.type
_entity.pdbx_description
1 polymer ?
#
loop_
_entity_poly.entity_id
_entity_poly.type
_entity_poly.pdbx_seq_one_letter_code
_entity_poly.pdbx_strand_id
1 'polypeptide(L)'
;MITEKLINKASKIASGYDRISVSLFQSAFSLPYTEAVKLMEELESRGIVGPAKGAYPRDVLKKNDSETKSGPLHVTIPSWIAYIFIGYLFWSIFYFIKQFILK
;
A
#
# COMPACT_ATOMS: atom_id res chain seq x y z
N MET A 1 6.57 18.22 22.33
CA MET A 1 5.61 19.33 22.30
C MET A 1 5.04 19.39 20.90
N ILE A 2 3.74 19.17 20.76
CA ILE A 2 3.07 19.22 19.47
C ILE A 2 2.94 20.67 19.05
N THR A 3 3.59 21.02 17.95
CA THR A 3 3.50 22.35 17.34
C THR A 3 2.48 22.32 16.20
N GLU A 4 1.79 23.43 15.94
CA GLU A 4 0.90 23.58 14.76
C GLU A 4 1.56 23.17 13.44
N LYS A 5 2.87 23.46 13.28
CA LYS A 5 3.65 23.04 12.12
C LYS A 5 3.70 21.51 11.96
N LEU A 6 3.77 20.78 13.06
CA LEU A 6 3.77 19.32 13.07
C LEU A 6 2.38 18.78 12.73
N ILE A 7 1.33 19.37 13.30
CA ILE A 7 -0.07 18.97 13.03
C ILE A 7 -0.41 19.18 11.55
N ASN A 8 -0.01 20.31 10.96
CA ASN A 8 -0.23 20.58 9.54
C ASN A 8 0.51 19.56 8.65
N LYS A 9 1.76 19.20 8.99
CA LYS A 9 2.48 18.14 8.28
C LYS A 9 1.78 16.77 8.41
N ALA A 10 1.34 16.44 9.62
CA ALA A 10 0.64 15.20 9.90
C ALA A 10 -0.69 15.12 9.14
N SER A 11 -1.45 16.21 9.06
CA SER A 11 -2.69 16.28 8.27
C SER A 11 -2.43 16.01 6.78
N LYS A 12 -1.35 16.57 6.23
CA LYS A 12 -0.98 16.38 4.82
C LYS A 12 -0.59 14.93 4.53
N ILE A 13 0.20 14.33 5.41
CA ILE A 13 0.57 12.91 5.33
C ILE A 13 -0.69 12.05 5.49
N ALA A 14 -1.54 12.38 6.45
CA ALA A 14 -2.74 11.64 6.76
C ALA A 14 -3.70 11.54 5.56
N SER A 15 -3.92 12.64 4.86
CA SER A 15 -4.79 12.68 3.67
C SER A 15 -4.33 11.80 2.50
N GLY A 16 -3.09 11.28 2.52
CA GLY A 16 -2.57 10.33 1.53
C GLY A 16 -2.79 8.86 1.89
N TYR A 17 -3.19 8.54 3.12
CA TYR A 17 -3.48 7.18 3.54
C TYR A 17 -4.98 6.98 3.71
N ASP A 18 -5.49 5.78 3.43
CA ASP A 18 -6.89 5.48 3.77
C ASP A 18 -7.06 5.17 5.26
N ARG A 19 -6.01 4.65 5.88
CA ARG A 19 -6.01 4.23 7.28
C ARG A 19 -4.74 4.65 7.99
N ILE A 20 -4.88 5.10 9.23
CA ILE A 20 -3.76 5.59 10.04
C ILE A 20 -3.75 4.92 11.41
N SER A 21 -2.53 4.66 11.88
CA SER A 21 -2.25 4.18 13.23
C SER A 21 -1.25 5.11 13.93
N VAL A 22 -1.17 5.01 15.26
CA VAL A 22 -0.16 5.72 16.05
C VAL A 22 1.25 5.35 15.59
N SER A 23 1.50 4.08 15.26
CA SER A 23 2.79 3.59 14.77
C SER A 23 3.24 4.23 13.46
N LEU A 24 2.30 4.63 12.59
CA LEU A 24 2.62 5.37 11.37
C LEU A 24 3.24 6.73 11.70
N PHE A 25 2.70 7.44 12.70
CA PHE A 25 3.26 8.72 13.13
C PHE A 25 4.56 8.58 13.93
N GLN A 26 4.74 7.48 14.66
CA GLN A 26 6.00 7.19 15.32
C GLN A 26 7.16 7.09 14.31
N SER A 27 6.98 6.34 13.21
CA SER A 27 8.02 6.19 12.19
C SER A 27 8.14 7.39 11.25
N ALA A 28 7.02 8.06 10.93
CA ALA A 28 7.03 9.21 10.01
C ALA A 28 7.68 10.47 10.61
N PHE A 29 7.57 10.66 11.93
CA PHE A 29 8.04 11.88 12.60
C PHE A 29 9.07 11.62 13.70
N SER A 30 9.47 10.36 13.92
CA SER A 30 10.39 9.96 14.99
C SER A 30 9.95 10.45 16.37
N LEU A 31 8.64 10.40 16.64
CA LEU A 31 8.04 10.88 17.88
C LEU A 31 7.93 9.75 18.91
N PRO A 32 8.05 10.05 20.21
CA PRO A 32 7.68 9.11 21.26
C PRO A 32 6.18 8.77 21.17
N TYR A 33 5.82 7.56 21.61
CA TYR A 33 4.44 7.04 21.50
C TYR A 33 3.40 8.01 22.06
N THR A 34 3.67 8.61 23.22
CA THR A 34 2.76 9.54 23.89
C THR A 34 2.46 10.80 23.07
N GLU A 35 3.46 11.34 22.35
CA GLU A 35 3.25 12.49 21.46
C GLU A 35 2.51 12.09 20.19
N ALA A 36 2.76 10.89 19.65
CA ALA A 36 2.02 10.37 18.51
C ALA A 36 0.53 10.12 18.83
N VAL A 37 0.21 9.67 20.05
CA VAL A 37 -1.18 9.53 20.52
C VAL A 37 -1.87 10.89 20.58
N LYS A 38 -1.26 11.87 21.23
CA LYS A 38 -1.81 13.23 21.32
C LYS A 38 -1.99 13.88 19.95
N LEU A 39 -1.05 13.65 19.02
CA LEU A 39 -1.15 14.11 17.64
C LEU A 39 -2.36 13.49 16.93
N MET A 40 -2.64 12.21 17.18
CA MET A 40 -3.79 11.50 16.64
C MET A 40 -5.12 12.05 17.17
N GLU A 41 -5.19 12.33 18.48
CA GLU A 41 -6.36 12.95 19.13
C GLU A 41 -6.63 14.36 18.58
N GLU A 42 -5.58 15.14 18.34
CA GLU A 42 -5.70 16.48 17.75
C GLU A 42 -6.23 16.43 16.31
N LEU A 43 -5.80 15.44 15.52
CA LEU A 43 -6.31 15.22 14.17
C LEU A 43 -7.77 14.73 14.16
N GLU A 44 -8.18 13.96 15.17
CA GLU A 44 -9.57 13.54 15.40
C GLU A 44 -10.45 14.74 15.79
N SER A 45 -9.99 15.59 16.71
CA SER A 45 -10.65 16.83 17.12
C SER A 45 -10.90 17.77 15.93
N ARG A 46 -9.96 17.82 14.98
CA ARG A 46 -10.06 18.58 13.73
C ARG A 46 -10.93 17.90 12.65
N GLY A 47 -11.45 16.70 12.90
CA GLY A 47 -12.29 15.95 11.95
C GLY A 47 -11.53 15.40 10.74
N ILE A 48 -10.20 15.26 10.82
CA ILE A 48 -9.37 14.70 9.73
C ILE A 48 -9.38 13.17 9.77
N VAL A 49 -9.35 12.62 10.99
CA VAL A 49 -9.33 11.18 11.26
C VAL A 49 -10.63 10.79 11.97
N GLY A 50 -11.19 9.63 11.62
CA GLY A 50 -12.40 9.10 12.24
C GLY A 50 -12.17 8.61 13.68
N PRO A 51 -13.27 8.29 14.38
CA PRO A 51 -13.24 7.87 15.78
C PRO A 51 -12.45 6.58 15.96
N ALA A 52 -11.86 6.41 17.14
CA ALA A 52 -11.15 5.20 17.52
C ALA A 52 -12.09 3.97 17.52
N LYS A 53 -11.85 2.99 16.65
CA LYS A 53 -12.54 1.68 16.66
C LYS A 53 -11.65 0.63 17.33
N GLY A 54 -11.37 0.81 18.62
CA GLY A 54 -10.52 -0.10 19.39
C GLY A 54 -9.08 -0.17 18.85
N ALA A 55 -8.59 -1.39 18.61
CA ALA A 55 -7.24 -1.64 18.10
C ALA A 55 -7.10 -1.49 16.57
N TYR A 56 -8.21 -1.33 15.85
CA TYR A 56 -8.16 -1.21 14.40
C TYR A 56 -7.58 0.15 13.96
N PRO A 57 -6.78 0.19 12.87
CA PRO A 57 -6.32 1.44 12.29
C PRO A 57 -7.52 2.29 11.86
N ARG A 58 -7.43 3.60 12.12
CA ARG A 58 -8.56 4.54 11.97
C ARG A 58 -8.72 4.99 10.53
N ASP A 59 -9.96 5.18 10.10
CA ASP A 59 -10.28 5.66 8.76
C ASP A 59 -9.99 7.16 8.64
N VAL A 60 -9.34 7.56 7.54
CA VAL A 60 -9.10 8.99 7.24
C VAL A 60 -10.31 9.54 6.50
N LEU A 61 -10.93 10.58 7.06
CA LEU A 61 -12.16 11.17 6.52
C LEU A 61 -11.86 12.17 5.40
N LYS A 62 -10.73 12.88 5.50
CA LYS A 62 -10.34 13.94 4.56
C LYS A 62 -9.28 13.43 3.60
N LYS A 63 -9.72 12.70 2.57
CA LYS A 63 -8.85 12.24 1.49
C LYS A 63 -8.69 13.38 0.48
N ASN A 64 -7.46 13.65 0.05
CA ASN A 64 -7.28 14.47 -1.14
C ASN A 64 -7.67 13.59 -2.34
N ASP A 65 -8.52 14.10 -3.22
CA ASP A 65 -9.12 13.36 -4.35
C ASP A 65 -8.12 12.86 -5.42
N SER A 66 -6.82 12.86 -5.11
CA SER A 66 -5.74 12.55 -6.05
C SER A 66 -5.36 11.07 -6.16
N GLU A 67 -6.00 10.18 -5.41
CA GLU A 67 -5.69 8.75 -5.48
C GLU A 67 -6.94 7.91 -5.75
N THR A 68 -7.37 7.97 -7.02
CA THR A 68 -7.98 6.84 -7.70
C THR A 68 -7.13 5.62 -7.39
N LYS A 69 -7.62 4.76 -6.51
CA LYS A 69 -7.09 3.41 -6.36
C LYS A 69 -7.38 2.66 -7.66
N SER A 70 -6.53 2.86 -8.66
CA SER A 70 -6.25 1.79 -9.59
C SER A 70 -5.53 0.72 -8.77
N GLY A 71 -6.31 -0.10 -8.05
CA GLY A 71 -5.88 -1.47 -7.79
C GLY A 71 -5.39 -2.04 -9.12
N PRO A 72 -4.39 -2.94 -9.13
CA PRO A 72 -3.93 -3.53 -10.37
C PRO A 72 -5.18 -3.99 -11.10
N LEU A 73 -5.43 -3.43 -12.30
CA LEU A 73 -6.46 -3.93 -13.18
C LEU A 73 -6.31 -5.44 -13.09
N HIS A 74 -7.35 -6.13 -12.64
CA HIS A 74 -7.34 -7.58 -12.57
C HIS A 74 -7.31 -8.06 -14.02
N VAL A 75 -6.14 -7.97 -14.64
CA VAL A 75 -5.83 -8.63 -15.88
C VAL A 75 -5.67 -10.06 -15.44
N THR A 76 -6.79 -10.78 -15.37
CA THR A 76 -6.82 -12.24 -15.36
C THR A 76 -6.11 -12.67 -16.61
N ILE A 77 -4.78 -12.80 -16.53
CA ILE A 77 -3.98 -13.47 -17.53
C ILE A 77 -4.50 -14.89 -17.49
N PRO A 78 -5.23 -15.31 -18.52
CA PRO A 78 -5.83 -16.63 -18.50
C PRO A 78 -4.71 -17.69 -18.44
N SER A 79 -4.90 -18.76 -17.68
CA SER A 79 -3.85 -19.76 -17.43
C SER A 79 -3.20 -20.31 -18.70
N TRP A 80 -3.91 -20.34 -19.83
CA TRP A 80 -3.38 -20.76 -21.14
C TRP A 80 -2.19 -19.91 -21.64
N ILE A 81 -2.06 -18.64 -21.27
CA ILE A 81 -0.91 -17.81 -21.66
C ILE A 81 0.40 -18.29 -21.01
N ALA A 82 0.35 -18.81 -19.78
CA ALA A 82 1.51 -19.43 -19.13
C ALA A 82 1.92 -20.74 -19.82
N TYR A 83 0.93 -21.51 -20.31
CA TYR A 83 1.18 -22.77 -21.03
C TYR A 83 1.84 -22.55 -22.40
N ILE A 84 1.63 -21.41 -23.05
CA ILE A 84 2.29 -21.06 -24.31
C ILE A 84 3.82 -20.99 -24.09
N PHE A 85 4.29 -20.27 -23.07
CA PHE A 85 5.73 -20.14 -22.79
C PHE A 85 6.40 -21.47 -22.39
N ILE A 86 5.71 -22.31 -21.60
CA ILE A 86 6.20 -23.64 -21.19
C ILE A 86 6.22 -24.64 -22.35
N GLY A 87 5.18 -24.63 -23.20
CA GLY A 87 5.10 -25.50 -24.37
C GLY A 87 6.18 -25.19 -25.41
N TYR A 88 6.48 -23.90 -25.63
CA TYR A 88 7.55 -23.50 -26.55
C TYR A 88 8.94 -23.89 -26.07
N LEU A 89 9.20 -23.80 -24.75
CA LEU A 89 10.48 -24.23 -24.21
C LEU A 89 10.64 -25.75 -24.31
N PHE A 90 9.57 -26.51 -24.09
CA PHE A 90 9.59 -27.97 -24.19
C PHE A 90 9.74 -28.47 -25.63
N TRP A 91 9.01 -27.88 -26.59
CA TRP A 91 9.07 -28.27 -28.00
C TRP A 91 10.41 -27.86 -28.65
N SER A 92 10.93 -26.67 -28.31
CA SER A 92 12.22 -26.20 -28.82
C SER A 92 13.40 -27.05 -28.32
N ILE A 93 13.37 -27.48 -27.05
CA ILE A 93 14.38 -28.38 -26.49
C ILE A 93 14.30 -29.77 -27.13
N PHE A 94 13.08 -30.31 -27.28
CA PHE A 94 12.87 -31.61 -27.92
C PHE A 94 13.37 -31.63 -29.38
N TYR A 95 13.06 -30.59 -30.16
CA TYR A 95 13.48 -30.51 -31.55
C TYR A 95 15.01 -30.35 -31.68
N PHE A 96 15.63 -29.60 -30.77
CA PHE A 96 17.08 -29.42 -30.73
C PHE A 96 17.82 -30.72 -30.37
N ILE A 97 17.32 -31.49 -29.41
CA ILE A 97 17.90 -32.78 -29.01
C ILE A 97 17.75 -33.82 -30.15
N LYS A 98 16.60 -33.85 -30.85
CA LYS A 98 16.39 -34.76 -31.99
C LYS A 98 17.43 -34.56 -33.10
N GLN A 99 17.88 -33.32 -33.31
CA GLN A 99 18.87 -32.97 -34.33
C GLN A 99 20.27 -33.55 -34.04
N PHE A 100 20.57 -33.90 -32.78
CA PHE A 100 21.87 -34.40 -32.34
C PHE A 100 21.93 -35.94 -32.27
N ILE A 101 20.77 -36.63 -32.26
CA ILE A 101 20.68 -38.10 -32.15
C ILE A 101 20.55 -38.80 -33.52
N LEU A 102 20.12 -38.09 -34.57
CA LEU A 102 19.93 -38.62 -35.92
C LEU A 102 21.08 -38.28 -36.90
N LYS A 103 22.26 -37.93 -36.38
CA LYS A 103 23.48 -37.64 -37.13
C LYS A 103 24.65 -38.42 -36.54
#